data_AF-A0A0J6ICL7-F1
#
_entry.id   AF-A0A0J6ICL7-F1
#
_cell.length_a   1.000
_cell.length_b   1.000
_cell.length_c   1.000
_cell.angle_alpha   90.00
_cell.angle_beta   90.00
_cell.angle_gamma   90.00
#
_symmetry.space_group_name_H-M   'P 1'
#
loop_
_entity.id
_entity.type
_entity.pdbx_description
1 polymer ?
#
loop_
_entity_poly.entity_id
_entity_poly.type
_entity_poly.pdbx_seq_one_letter_code
_entity_poly.pdbx_strand_id
1 'polypeptide(L)'
;MTKKRKTFDDSYKLEIVKMIKDQGLTVPQVCRDQNIGETAVRRWVQQHDAEQLGQAGIGKPLTAEQQRIRQLEQENRQLKMDNDVLKKATAFFARELK
;
A
#
# COMPACT_ATOMS: atom_id res chain seq x y z
N MET A 1 26.10 -1.21 -16.82
CA MET A 1 25.11 -0.11 -17.03
C MET A 1 23.83 -0.43 -16.27
N THR A 2 23.43 0.41 -15.31
CA THR A 2 22.18 0.21 -14.55
C THR A 2 20.98 0.63 -15.40
N LYS A 3 20.13 -0.33 -15.77
CA LYS A 3 18.90 -0.06 -16.53
C LYS A 3 17.96 0.80 -15.68
N LYS A 4 17.52 1.94 -16.20
CA LYS A 4 16.56 2.85 -15.52
C LYS A 4 15.29 2.06 -15.16
N ARG A 5 14.89 2.07 -13.88
CA ARG A 5 13.69 1.38 -13.42
C ARG A 5 12.46 2.01 -14.05
N LYS A 6 11.61 1.18 -14.69
CA LYS A 6 10.27 1.59 -15.12
C LYS A 6 9.39 1.79 -13.88
N THR A 7 8.70 2.92 -13.83
CA THR A 7 7.68 3.22 -12.81
C THR A 7 6.30 3.05 -13.46
N PHE A 8 5.40 2.39 -12.74
CA PHE A 8 4.02 2.16 -13.19
C PHE A 8 3.06 2.79 -12.18
N ASP A 9 1.97 3.36 -12.69
CA ASP A 9 0.86 3.85 -11.88
C ASP A 9 0.12 2.66 -11.24
N ASP A 10 -0.50 2.89 -10.09
CA ASP A 10 -1.24 1.89 -9.32
C ASP A 10 -2.50 1.44 -10.07
N SER A 11 -3.14 2.35 -10.81
CA SER A 11 -4.26 2.05 -11.72
C SER A 11 -3.87 0.99 -12.76
N TYR A 12 -2.73 1.18 -13.43
CA TYR A 12 -2.18 0.26 -14.42
C TYR A 12 -1.82 -1.09 -13.80
N LYS A 13 -1.17 -1.10 -12.63
CA LYS A 13 -0.85 -2.36 -11.95
C LYS A 13 -2.12 -3.15 -11.61
N LEU A 14 -3.17 -2.46 -11.16
CA LEU A 14 -4.44 -3.09 -10.82
C LEU A 14 -5.11 -3.70 -12.06
N GLU A 15 -5.07 -2.99 -13.20
CA GLU A 15 -5.59 -3.51 -14.47
C GLU A 15 -4.89 -4.81 -14.89
N ILE A 16 -3.54 -4.84 -14.82
CA ILE A 16 -2.74 -6.03 -15.10
C ILE A 16 -3.10 -7.20 -14.18
N VAL A 17 -3.33 -6.92 -12.90
CA VAL A 17 -3.75 -7.97 -11.94
C VAL A 17 -5.16 -8.48 -12.25
N LYS A 18 -6.10 -7.60 -12.61
CA LYS A 18 -7.46 -7.98 -13.02
C LYS A 18 -7.47 -8.84 -14.28
N MET A 19 -6.62 -8.54 -15.26
CA MET A 19 -6.43 -9.40 -16.44
C MET A 19 -6.04 -10.85 -16.06
N ILE A 20 -5.21 -11.01 -15.04
CA ILE A 20 -4.75 -12.33 -14.59
C ILE A 20 -5.82 -13.04 -13.74
N LYS A 21 -6.43 -12.31 -12.80
CA LYS A 21 -7.35 -12.88 -11.81
C LYS A 21 -8.76 -13.05 -12.34
N ASP A 22 -9.26 -12.07 -13.08
CA ASP A 22 -10.66 -12.03 -13.52
C ASP A 22 -10.82 -12.64 -14.93
N GLN A 23 -9.85 -12.41 -15.82
CA GLN A 23 -9.89 -12.91 -17.21
C GLN A 23 -9.12 -14.23 -17.40
N GLY A 24 -8.46 -14.72 -16.35
CA GLY A 24 -7.74 -16.00 -16.37
C GLY A 24 -6.47 -16.02 -17.23
N LEU A 25 -5.95 -14.85 -17.63
CA LEU A 25 -4.73 -14.77 -18.42
C LEU A 25 -3.51 -15.19 -17.60
N THR A 26 -2.57 -15.89 -18.24
CA THR A 26 -1.36 -16.34 -17.56
C THR A 26 -0.35 -15.19 -17.41
N VAL A 27 0.41 -15.20 -16.31
CA VAL A 27 1.48 -14.21 -16.09
C VAL A 27 2.43 -14.09 -17.30
N PRO A 28 2.93 -15.20 -17.91
CA PRO A 28 3.82 -15.09 -19.06
C PRO A 28 3.16 -14.46 -20.29
N GLN A 29 1.88 -14.70 -20.52
CA GLN A 29 1.13 -14.10 -21.62
C GLN A 29 1.01 -12.58 -21.44
N VAL A 30 0.55 -12.14 -20.27
CA VAL A 30 0.41 -10.71 -19.97
C VAL A 30 1.77 -9.99 -20.02
N CYS A 31 2.85 -10.64 -19.57
CA CYS A 31 4.20 -10.08 -19.65
C CYS A 31 4.67 -9.86 -21.10
N ARG A 32 4.33 -10.79 -22.01
CA ARG A 32 4.67 -10.67 -23.44
C ARG A 32 3.87 -9.55 -24.09
N ASP A 33 2.56 -9.53 -23.87
CA ASP A 33 1.65 -8.59 -24.52
C ASP A 33 1.88 -7.14 -24.05
N GLN A 34 2.18 -6.96 -22.75
CA GLN A 34 2.35 -5.65 -22.13
C GLN A 34 3.82 -5.23 -21.98
N ASN A 35 4.78 -6.08 -22.37
CA ASN A 35 6.23 -5.85 -22.25
C ASN A 35 6.66 -5.46 -20.82
N ILE A 36 6.18 -6.24 -19.84
CA ILE A 36 6.44 -6.09 -18.40
C ILE A 36 7.31 -7.25 -17.91
N GLY A 37 8.16 -7.00 -16.92
CA GLY A 37 8.95 -8.05 -16.28
C GLY A 37 8.09 -8.94 -15.39
N GLU A 38 8.24 -10.25 -15.53
CA GLU A 38 7.48 -11.27 -14.80
C GLU A 38 7.56 -11.12 -13.27
N THR A 39 8.74 -10.81 -12.73
CA THR A 39 8.92 -10.58 -11.29
C THR A 39 8.06 -9.42 -10.78
N ALA A 40 7.85 -8.38 -11.59
CA ALA A 40 7.01 -7.24 -11.20
C ALA A 40 5.54 -7.64 -11.15
N VAL A 41 5.06 -8.33 -12.18
CA VAL A 41 3.67 -8.82 -12.26
C VAL A 41 3.36 -9.77 -11.10
N ARG A 42 4.25 -10.72 -10.79
CA ARG A 42 4.08 -11.63 -9.64
C ARG A 42 3.96 -10.88 -8.31
N ARG A 43 4.76 -9.83 -8.12
CA ARG A 43 4.67 -8.98 -6.92
C ARG A 43 3.34 -8.23 -6.83
N TRP A 44 2.82 -7.74 -7.94
CA TRP A 44 1.52 -7.04 -7.96
C TRP A 44 0.37 -7.99 -7.66
N VAL A 45 0.41 -9.20 -8.21
CA VAL A 45 -0.57 -10.26 -7.90
C VAL A 45 -0.53 -10.61 -6.41
N GLN A 46 0.66 -10.84 -5.85
CA GLN A 46 0.81 -11.14 -4.42
C GLN A 46 0.34 -9.99 -3.53
N GLN A 47 0.63 -8.75 -3.92
CA GLN A 47 0.15 -7.56 -3.21
C GLN A 47 -1.38 -7.49 -3.21
N HIS A 48 -2.00 -7.68 -4.38
CA HIS A 48 -3.45 -7.70 -4.48
C HIS A 48 -4.09 -8.82 -3.66
N ASP A 49 -3.53 -10.04 -3.71
CA ASP A 49 -4.04 -11.17 -2.91
C ASP A 49 -3.97 -10.88 -1.41
N ALA A 50 -2.89 -10.25 -0.94
CA ALA A 50 -2.79 -9.82 0.46
C ALA A 50 -3.87 -8.78 0.81
N GLU A 51 -4.12 -7.81 -0.08
CA GLU A 51 -5.14 -6.79 0.12
C GLU A 51 -6.56 -7.36 0.17
N GLN A 52 -6.87 -8.36 -0.67
CA GLN A 52 -8.15 -9.08 -0.60
C GLN A 52 -8.35 -9.83 0.73
N LEU A 53 -7.25 -10.16 1.42
CA LEU A 53 -7.26 -10.75 2.76
C LEU A 53 -7.21 -9.69 3.88
N GLY A 54 -7.31 -8.40 3.55
CA GLY A 54 -7.19 -7.29 4.49
C GLY A 54 -5.78 -7.05 5.04
N GLN A 55 -4.76 -7.63 4.42
CA GLN A 55 -3.36 -7.47 4.82
C GLN A 55 -2.69 -6.35 4.03
N ALA A 56 -1.71 -5.68 4.63
CA ALA A 56 -0.99 -4.58 3.99
C ALA A 56 -0.15 -5.00 2.76
N GLY A 57 0.18 -6.29 2.64
CA GLY A 57 1.06 -6.82 1.60
C GLY A 57 2.53 -6.38 1.74
N ILE A 58 3.32 -6.54 0.68
CA ILE A 58 4.76 -6.27 0.64
C ILE A 58 5.06 -4.83 0.20
N GLY A 59 4.10 -4.16 -0.45
CA GLY A 59 4.32 -2.94 -1.20
C GLY A 59 3.42 -1.76 -0.83
N LYS A 60 3.29 -0.83 -1.79
CA LYS A 60 2.26 0.19 -1.72
C LYS A 60 0.91 -0.44 -2.06
N PRO A 61 -0.18 0.01 -1.42
CA PRO A 61 -1.47 -0.58 -1.70
C PRO A 61 -1.94 -0.29 -3.12
N LEU A 62 -2.45 -1.29 -3.82
CA LEU A 62 -2.99 -1.19 -5.18
C LEU A 62 -4.47 -0.79 -5.17
N THR A 63 -5.25 -1.31 -4.24
CA THR A 63 -6.68 -1.04 -4.11
C THR A 63 -6.94 0.27 -3.38
N ALA A 64 -7.93 1.02 -3.84
CA ALA A 64 -8.33 2.29 -3.22
C ALA A 64 -8.75 2.10 -1.75
N GLU A 65 -9.36 0.97 -1.42
CA GLU A 65 -9.72 0.61 -0.06
C GLU A 65 -8.48 0.47 0.83
N GLN A 66 -7.50 -0.34 0.42
CA GLN A 66 -6.29 -0.51 1.22
C GLN A 66 -5.45 0.77 1.29
N GLN A 67 -5.47 1.59 0.24
CA GLN A 67 -4.86 2.93 0.27
C GLN A 67 -5.51 3.79 1.36
N ARG A 68 -6.84 3.80 1.45
CA ARG A 68 -7.58 4.53 2.48
C ARG A 68 -7.32 3.97 3.88
N ILE A 69 -7.29 2.65 4.05
CA ILE A 69 -6.96 2.01 5.34
C ILE A 69 -5.59 2.48 5.82
N ARG A 70 -4.58 2.44 4.95
CA ARG A 70 -3.22 2.87 5.28
C ARG A 70 -3.16 4.36 5.67
N GLN A 71 -3.89 5.21 4.95
CA GLN A 71 -3.99 6.63 5.27
C GLN A 71 -4.61 6.84 6.67
N LEU A 72 -5.72 6.17 6.95
CA LEU A 72 -6.41 6.26 8.24
C LEU A 72 -5.54 5.74 9.39
N GLU A 73 -4.81 4.64 9.20
CA GLU A 73 -3.87 4.15 10.22
C GLU A 73 -2.75 5.14 10.51
N GLN A 74 -2.26 5.84 9.49
CA GLN A 74 -1.24 6.86 9.65
C GLN A 74 -1.77 8.07 10.42
N GLU A 75 -2.97 8.55 10.06
CA GLU A 75 -3.64 9.64 10.77
C GLU A 75 -3.94 9.26 12.22
N ASN A 76 -4.45 8.05 12.46
CA ASN A 76 -4.72 7.57 13.83
C ASN A 76 -3.46 7.51 14.69
N ARG A 77 -2.32 7.08 14.12
CA ARG A 77 -1.03 7.12 14.81
C ARG A 77 -0.63 8.55 15.16
N GLN A 78 -0.76 9.49 14.23
CA GLN A 78 -0.44 10.89 14.48
C GLN A 78 -1.31 11.47 15.60
N LEU A 79 -2.62 11.26 15.52
CA LEU A 79 -3.57 11.74 16.54
C LEU A 79 -3.27 11.17 17.92
N LYS A 80 -2.88 9.89 18.02
CA LYS A 80 -2.47 9.28 19.28
C LYS A 80 -1.22 9.93 19.85
N MET A 81 -0.22 10.19 19.01
CA MET A 81 1.00 10.88 19.43
C MET A 81 0.69 12.30 19.93
N ASP A 82 -0.12 13.05 19.20
CA ASP A 82 -0.52 14.41 19.58
C ASP A 82 -1.29 14.41 20.90
N ASN A 83 -2.22 13.46 21.07
CA ASN A 83 -2.96 13.28 22.30
C ASN A 83 -2.05 12.96 23.51
N ASP A 84 -1.04 12.13 23.30
CA ASP A 84 -0.05 11.81 24.34
C ASP A 84 0.81 13.01 24.71
N VAL A 85 1.19 13.85 23.75
CA VAL A 85 1.89 15.12 24.01
C VAL A 85 1.02 16.06 24.82
N LEU A 86 -0.25 16.22 24.43
CA LEU A 86 -1.21 17.07 25.16
C LEU A 86 -1.41 16.59 26.59
N LYS A 87 -1.61 15.28 26.80
CA LYS A 87 -1.73 14.69 28.15
C LYS A 87 -0.50 14.98 29.02
N LYS A 88 0.71 14.84 28.46
CA LYS A 88 1.96 15.14 29.17
C LYS A 88 2.06 16.63 29.53
N ALA A 89 1.68 17.51 28.61
CA ALA A 89 1.66 18.96 28.87
C ALA A 89 0.66 19.30 29.98
N THR A 90 -0.58 18.79 29.92
CA THR A 90 -1.59 19.00 30.96
C THR A 90 -1.12 18.49 32.32
N ALA A 91 -0.50 17.31 32.37
CA ALA A 91 0.05 16.75 33.61
C ALA A 91 1.20 17.60 34.17
N PHE A 92 2.05 18.16 33.32
CA PHE A 92 3.10 19.09 33.72
C PHE A 92 2.51 20.36 34.36
N PHE A 93 1.58 21.03 33.68
CA PHE A 93 0.95 22.25 34.19
C PHE A 93 0.16 22.02 35.48
N ALA A 94 -0.55 20.88 35.60
CA ALA A 94 -1.27 20.53 36.81
C ALA A 94 -0.35 20.31 38.03
N ARG A 95 0.92 19.96 37.80
CA ARG A 95 1.94 19.84 38.87
C ARG A 95 2.54 21.18 39.27
N GLU A 96 2.77 22.08 38.32
CA GLU A 96 3.32 23.42 38.57
C GLU A 96 2.33 24.38 39.24
N LEU A 97 1.02 24.18 39.03
CA LEU A 97 -0.04 25.01 39.63
C LEU A 97 -0.43 24.60 41.06
N LYS A 98 0.31 23.68 41.68
CA LYS A 98 0.02 23.10 42.99
C LYS A 98 1.14 23.41 43.98
#